data_AF-A0A8R1I6D7-F1
#
_entry.id   AF-A0A8R1I6D7-F1
#
_cell.length_a   1.000
_cell.length_b   1.000
_cell.length_c   1.000
_cell.angle_alpha   90.00
_cell.angle_beta   90.00
_cell.angle_gamma   90.00
#
_symmetry.space_group_name_H-M   'P 1'
#
loop_
_entity.id
_entity.type
_entity.pdbx_description
1 polymer ?
#
loop_
_entity_poly.entity_id
_entity_poly.type
_entity_poly.pdbx_seq_one_letter_code
_entity_poly.pdbx_strand_id
1 'polypeptide(L)'
;MYEDHEMVVENIKMWVQDSPNKLYFMRRPDKFAFISRPELYLLTPKTSDHMEIPAGDQWTIDVKQQFVNDYFRREPVVPPEMEGFLYLKADGRKSWKKYYFVLRPSGLYYAPKSKKPTTKDLTCLMNLHSNQVYTGVGWEKKYKSPSPWCISIKLTALQMKRSQFIKYICAEDEMTFKKWLVALRIAKNGADLLQNYEQACQIRRETLGSTTSMSAASSSTAISDPPHNLHQRTPSVASSIHLPAHLINNNPTRPLSVNVRNQSPATFSVASSSQAYEPVSSIIAEKIDVQYDEQPTGT
;
A
#
# COMPACT_ATOMS: atom_id res chain seq x y z
N MET A 1 -3.60 7.11 6.67
CA MET A 1 -4.97 7.27 6.16
C MET A 1 -5.87 6.49 7.10
N TYR A 2 -7.11 6.91 7.32
CA TYR A 2 -8.02 6.11 8.14
C TYR A 2 -8.62 4.96 7.31
N GLU A 3 -8.65 3.77 7.89
CA GLU A 3 -9.47 2.66 7.42
C GLU A 3 -10.91 2.85 7.90
N ASP A 4 -11.89 2.35 7.14
CA ASP A 4 -13.30 2.75 7.35
C ASP A 4 -13.91 2.18 8.64
N HIS A 5 -13.35 1.10 9.17
CA HIS A 5 -13.70 0.51 10.47
C HIS A 5 -13.12 1.29 11.67
N GLU A 6 -12.17 2.21 11.47
CA GLU A 6 -11.52 2.91 12.57
C GLU A 6 -12.42 3.96 13.22
N MET A 7 -12.48 3.95 14.56
CA MET A 7 -13.23 4.92 15.35
C MET A 7 -12.52 6.27 15.38
N VAL A 8 -12.91 7.17 14.47
CA VAL A 8 -12.29 8.50 14.30
C VAL A 8 -12.27 9.31 15.60
N VAL A 9 -13.35 9.28 16.38
CA VAL A 9 -13.45 10.03 17.65
C VAL A 9 -12.39 9.56 18.65
N GLU A 10 -12.23 8.24 18.83
CA GLU A 10 -11.21 7.67 19.73
C GLU A 10 -9.80 8.03 19.28
N ASN A 11 -9.58 8.07 17.95
CA ASN A 11 -8.30 8.47 17.39
C ASN A 11 -7.97 9.95 17.60
N ILE A 12 -8.97 10.83 17.55
CA ILE A 12 -8.78 12.28 17.77
C ILE A 12 -8.57 12.61 19.24
N LYS A 13 -9.22 11.88 20.17
CA LYS A 13 -9.00 12.04 21.61
C LYS A 13 -7.54 11.83 22.02
N MET A 14 -6.77 11.08 21.22
CA MET A 14 -5.33 10.91 21.43
C MET A 14 -4.46 12.10 20.99
N TRP A 15 -5.05 13.16 20.43
CA TRP A 15 -4.33 14.38 20.10
C TRP A 15 -4.09 15.21 21.35
N VAL A 16 -2.94 15.88 21.42
CA VAL A 16 -2.65 16.82 22.50
C VAL A 16 -3.51 18.07 22.36
N GLN A 17 -3.69 18.80 23.46
CA GLN A 17 -4.23 20.15 23.43
C GLN A 17 -3.41 21.02 22.45
N ASP A 18 -4.10 21.84 21.66
CA ASP A 18 -3.51 22.67 20.59
C ASP A 18 -2.75 21.88 19.49
N SER A 19 -3.17 20.63 19.26
CA SER A 19 -2.59 19.81 18.20
C SER A 19 -2.72 20.48 16.82
N PRO A 20 -1.63 20.55 16.03
CA PRO A 20 -1.69 21.05 14.66
C PRO A 20 -2.21 20.00 13.67
N ASN A 21 -2.64 18.83 14.15
CA ASN A 21 -3.20 17.77 13.30
C ASN A 21 -4.52 18.25 12.66
N LYS A 22 -4.78 17.77 11.45
CA LYS A 22 -5.96 18.15 10.66
C LYS A 22 -6.60 16.90 10.08
N LEU A 23 -7.93 16.90 10.01
CA LEU A 23 -8.67 15.93 9.23
C LEU A 23 -8.91 16.49 7.84
N TYR A 24 -8.65 15.66 6.84
CA TYR A 24 -8.90 15.99 5.45
C TYR A 24 -9.89 14.98 4.90
N PHE A 25 -11.00 15.50 4.36
CA PHE A 25 -11.88 14.72 3.52
C PHE A 25 -11.41 14.86 2.08
N MET A 26 -10.85 13.79 1.51
CA MET A 26 -10.26 13.83 0.17
C MET A 26 -10.37 12.48 -0.54
N ARG A 27 -10.47 12.52 -1.87
CA ARG A 27 -10.49 11.30 -2.69
C ARG A 27 -9.12 10.63 -2.64
N ARG A 28 -9.10 9.33 -2.33
CA ARG A 28 -7.90 8.48 -2.28
C ARG A 28 -8.08 7.24 -3.16
N PRO A 29 -7.85 7.36 -4.48
CA PRO A 29 -8.01 6.22 -5.39
C PRO A 29 -7.03 5.07 -5.10
N ASP A 30 -5.97 5.36 -4.35
CA ASP A 30 -4.96 4.41 -3.90
C ASP A 30 -5.38 3.58 -2.68
N LYS A 31 -6.47 3.93 -1.98
CA LYS A 31 -6.91 3.24 -0.74
C LYS A 31 -7.15 1.75 -0.94
N PHE A 32 -7.79 1.38 -2.05
CA PHE A 32 -8.14 0.00 -2.39
C PHE A 32 -7.43 -0.46 -3.67
N ALA A 33 -6.24 0.08 -3.97
CA ALA A 33 -5.50 -0.26 -5.18
C ALA A 33 -5.16 -1.75 -5.30
N PHE A 34 -5.07 -2.47 -4.18
CA PHE A 34 -4.84 -3.91 -4.14
C PHE A 34 -6.04 -4.74 -4.62
N ILE A 35 -7.24 -4.16 -4.67
CA ILE A 35 -8.44 -4.80 -5.21
C ILE A 35 -8.49 -4.66 -6.74
N SER A 36 -8.11 -3.49 -7.26
CA SER A 36 -8.09 -3.25 -8.71
C SER A 36 -6.88 -3.83 -9.42
N ARG A 37 -5.76 -3.97 -8.69
CA ARG A 37 -4.49 -4.51 -9.20
C ARG A 37 -3.88 -5.58 -8.28
N PRO A 38 -4.61 -6.66 -7.96
CA PRO A 38 -4.10 -7.70 -7.06
C PRO A 38 -2.80 -8.33 -7.57
N GLU A 39 -2.62 -8.41 -8.90
CA GLU A 39 -1.40 -8.90 -9.54
C GLU A 39 -0.14 -8.12 -9.14
N LEU A 40 -0.33 -6.85 -8.78
CA LEU A 40 0.77 -5.96 -8.42
C LEU A 40 1.06 -5.96 -6.92
N TYR A 41 0.03 -6.14 -6.10
CA TYR A 41 0.08 -5.89 -4.66
C TYR A 41 0.03 -7.15 -3.79
N LEU A 42 -0.61 -8.22 -4.25
CA LEU A 42 -0.86 -9.43 -3.46
C LEU A 42 0.01 -10.61 -3.91
N LEU A 43 0.46 -10.61 -5.18
CA LEU A 43 1.36 -11.64 -5.69
C LEU A 43 2.79 -11.48 -5.16
N THR A 44 3.33 -12.60 -4.72
CA THR A 44 4.72 -12.79 -4.31
C THR A 44 5.22 -14.11 -4.91
N PRO A 45 6.55 -14.35 -4.95
CA PRO A 45 7.10 -15.62 -5.42
C PRO A 45 6.57 -16.86 -4.68
N LYS A 46 6.05 -16.70 -3.46
CA LYS A 46 5.50 -17.78 -2.63
C LYS A 46 3.97 -17.88 -2.68
N THR A 47 3.31 -17.01 -3.43
CA THR A 47 1.84 -17.05 -3.51
C THR A 47 1.34 -18.37 -4.09
N SER A 48 2.10 -18.98 -5.00
CA SER A 48 1.82 -20.30 -5.59
C SER A 48 1.81 -21.45 -4.58
N ASP A 49 2.48 -21.28 -3.45
CA ASP A 49 2.55 -22.32 -2.41
C ASP A 49 1.20 -22.52 -1.72
N HIS A 50 0.27 -21.57 -1.90
CA HIS A 50 -0.96 -21.52 -1.14
C HIS A 50 -2.20 -21.06 -1.93
N MET A 51 -2.04 -20.58 -3.16
CA MET A 51 -3.13 -20.10 -4.01
C MET A 51 -2.82 -20.37 -5.48
N GLU A 52 -3.85 -20.65 -6.27
CA GLU A 52 -3.72 -20.73 -7.72
C GLU A 52 -3.45 -19.32 -8.29
N ILE A 53 -2.42 -19.21 -9.12
CA ILE A 53 -2.04 -17.95 -9.78
C ILE A 53 -2.59 -17.98 -11.21
N PRO A 54 -3.40 -16.98 -11.62
CA PRO A 54 -3.81 -16.82 -13.01
C PRO A 54 -2.59 -16.73 -13.95
N ALA A 55 -2.63 -17.47 -15.05
CA ALA A 55 -1.51 -17.51 -16.00
C ALA A 55 -1.45 -16.23 -16.87
N GLY A 56 -0.25 -15.66 -17.01
CA GLY A 56 0.01 -14.54 -17.93
C GLY A 56 -0.94 -13.35 -17.72
N ASP A 57 -1.59 -12.94 -18.79
CA ASP A 57 -2.47 -11.75 -18.84
C ASP A 57 -3.95 -12.05 -18.49
N GLN A 58 -4.25 -13.21 -17.89
CA GLN A 58 -5.63 -13.63 -17.56
C GLN A 58 -6.24 -12.91 -16.34
N TRP A 59 -5.94 -11.62 -16.15
CA TRP A 59 -6.43 -10.80 -15.05
C TRP A 59 -7.70 -10.03 -15.44
N THR A 60 -8.76 -10.75 -15.80
CA THR A 60 -10.09 -10.18 -16.03
C THR A 60 -10.67 -9.62 -14.72
N ILE A 61 -11.74 -8.82 -14.80
CA ILE A 61 -12.39 -8.24 -13.62
C ILE A 61 -12.85 -9.35 -12.66
N ASP A 62 -13.48 -10.41 -13.17
CA ASP A 62 -13.99 -11.51 -12.36
C ASP A 62 -12.86 -12.32 -11.73
N VAL A 63 -11.76 -12.57 -12.47
CA VAL A 63 -10.57 -13.26 -11.94
C VAL A 63 -9.92 -12.44 -10.83
N LYS A 64 -9.81 -11.11 -11.00
CA LYS A 64 -9.29 -10.22 -9.95
C LYS A 64 -10.16 -10.28 -8.69
N GLN A 65 -11.48 -10.20 -8.85
CA GLN A 65 -12.42 -10.27 -7.72
C GLN A 65 -12.31 -11.61 -7.01
N GLN A 66 -12.31 -12.72 -7.75
CA GLN A 66 -12.16 -14.06 -7.19
C GLN A 66 -10.84 -14.20 -6.43
N PHE A 67 -9.72 -13.79 -7.04
CA PHE A 67 -8.41 -13.85 -6.40
C PHE A 67 -8.34 -13.03 -5.10
N VAL A 68 -8.90 -11.82 -5.10
CA VAL A 68 -8.98 -10.98 -3.88
C VAL A 68 -9.84 -11.65 -2.81
N ASN A 69 -11.00 -12.19 -3.18
CA ASN A 69 -11.86 -12.90 -2.24
C ASN A 69 -11.15 -14.10 -1.63
N ASP A 70 -10.50 -14.93 -2.45
CA ASP A 70 -9.76 -16.10 -1.98
C ASP A 70 -8.58 -15.71 -1.11
N TYR A 71 -7.92 -14.60 -1.41
CA TYR A 71 -6.83 -14.08 -0.59
C TYR A 71 -7.31 -13.69 0.83
N PHE A 72 -8.39 -12.92 0.92
CA PHE A 72 -8.87 -12.32 2.18
C PHE A 72 -9.82 -13.22 2.98
N ARG A 73 -10.35 -14.31 2.40
CA ARG A 73 -11.16 -15.30 3.13
C ARG A 73 -10.33 -16.34 3.87
N ARG A 74 -9.01 -16.37 3.67
CA ARG A 74 -8.11 -17.25 4.41
C ARG A 74 -7.98 -16.75 5.85
N GLU A 75 -8.16 -17.64 6.81
CA GLU A 75 -8.02 -17.34 8.23
C GLU A 75 -6.76 -18.00 8.82
N PRO A 76 -5.83 -17.24 9.42
CA PRO A 76 -5.79 -15.78 9.44
C PRO A 76 -5.39 -15.19 8.07
N VAL A 77 -5.81 -13.95 7.79
CA VAL A 77 -5.33 -13.21 6.62
C VAL A 77 -3.85 -12.90 6.80
N VAL A 78 -3.02 -13.52 5.99
CA VAL A 78 -1.56 -13.31 5.99
C VAL A 78 -1.22 -12.19 5.00
N PRO A 79 -0.40 -11.18 5.38
CA PRO A 79 0.07 -10.18 4.44
C PRO A 79 0.96 -10.80 3.35
N PRO A 80 1.07 -10.17 2.16
CA PRO A 80 1.95 -10.68 1.13
C PRO A 80 3.38 -10.67 1.67
N GLU A 81 4.10 -11.79 1.50
CA GLU A 81 5.48 -11.92 1.96
C GLU A 81 6.38 -10.92 1.22
N MET A 82 6.60 -9.77 1.83
CA MET A 82 7.45 -8.71 1.31
C MET A 82 8.87 -8.86 1.83
N GLU A 83 9.84 -8.88 0.93
CA GLU A 83 11.26 -8.77 1.25
C GLU A 83 11.97 -7.82 0.29
N GLY A 84 12.96 -7.08 0.78
CA GLY A 84 13.70 -6.14 -0.07
C GLY A 84 14.40 -5.04 0.71
N PHE A 85 15.22 -4.26 0.01
CA PHE A 85 15.96 -3.18 0.65
C PHE A 85 15.11 -1.93 0.87
N LEU A 86 15.19 -1.37 2.08
CA LEU A 86 14.67 -0.04 2.40
C LEU A 86 15.71 0.72 3.22
N TYR A 87 15.59 2.04 3.26
CA TYR A 87 16.36 2.88 4.15
C TYR A 87 15.66 3.01 5.49
N LEU A 88 16.36 2.76 6.59
CA LEU A 88 15.91 3.07 7.94
C LEU A 88 16.61 4.34 8.43
N LYS A 89 15.84 5.30 8.93
CA LYS A 89 16.39 6.49 9.57
C LYS A 89 16.97 6.12 10.94
N ALA A 90 18.17 6.63 11.24
CA ALA A 90 18.75 6.49 12.58
C ALA A 90 17.97 7.31 13.62
N ASP A 91 17.85 6.76 14.83
CA ASP A 91 17.17 7.41 15.95
C ASP A 91 17.88 8.72 16.31
N GLY A 92 17.09 9.79 16.50
CA GLY A 92 17.59 11.14 16.80
C GLY A 92 18.38 11.85 15.68
N ARG A 93 18.79 11.16 14.60
CA ARG A 93 19.68 11.70 13.55
C ARG A 93 18.98 11.86 12.21
N LYS A 94 19.44 12.76 11.34
CA LYS A 94 18.96 12.92 9.95
C LYS A 94 19.73 12.03 8.96
N SER A 95 20.26 10.91 9.43
CA SER A 95 20.98 9.93 8.61
C SER A 95 20.12 8.70 8.36
N TRP A 96 20.32 8.08 7.22
CA TRP A 96 19.57 6.92 6.74
C TRP A 96 20.55 5.82 6.35
N LYS A 97 20.23 4.57 6.67
CA LYS A 97 21.04 3.42 6.31
C LYS A 97 20.17 2.36 5.63
N LYS A 98 20.68 1.79 4.54
CA LYS A 98 20.00 0.75 3.76
C LYS A 98 20.11 -0.59 4.50
N TYR A 99 18.98 -1.26 4.68
CA TYR A 99 18.88 -2.57 5.30
C TYR A 99 17.96 -3.46 4.48
N TYR A 100 18.13 -4.77 4.62
CA TYR A 100 17.20 -5.73 4.03
C TYR A 100 16.02 -5.94 4.98
N PHE A 101 14.82 -5.64 4.53
CA PHE A 101 13.58 -5.74 5.28
C PHE A 101 12.79 -6.98 4.88
N VAL A 102 12.05 -7.48 5.85
CA VAL A 102 11.23 -8.68 5.72
C VAL A 102 9.93 -8.46 6.50
N LEU A 103 8.78 -8.56 5.83
CA LEU A 103 7.47 -8.57 6.47
C LEU A 103 7.06 -10.00 6.79
N ARG A 104 6.57 -10.19 8.01
CA ARG A 104 5.97 -11.43 8.51
C ARG A 104 4.64 -11.11 9.19
N PRO A 105 3.76 -12.11 9.41
CA PRO A 105 2.53 -11.90 10.18
C PRO A 105 2.78 -11.28 11.56
N SER A 106 3.88 -11.64 12.21
CA SER A 106 4.27 -11.14 13.53
C SER A 106 4.80 -9.70 13.54
N GLY A 107 5.21 -9.15 12.39
CA GLY A 107 5.75 -7.79 12.33
C GLY A 107 6.74 -7.56 11.19
N LEU A 108 7.35 -6.36 11.24
CA LEU A 108 8.37 -5.92 10.31
C LEU A 108 9.76 -6.17 10.90
N TYR A 109 10.58 -6.88 10.15
CA TYR A 109 11.95 -7.25 10.53
C TYR A 109 12.96 -6.65 9.56
N TYR A 110 14.20 -6.49 10.01
CA TYR A 110 15.31 -6.08 9.16
C TYR A 110 16.60 -6.78 9.56
N ALA A 111 17.55 -6.85 8.63
CA ALA A 111 18.89 -7.36 8.87
C ALA A 111 19.94 -6.24 8.72
N PRO A 112 20.88 -6.12 9.67
CA PRO A 112 21.89 -5.07 9.66
C PRO A 112 22.99 -5.25 8.59
N LYS A 113 23.10 -6.47 8.03
CA LYS A 113 24.10 -6.87 7.03
C LYS A 113 23.54 -6.73 5.60
N SER A 114 24.43 -6.53 4.63
CA SER A 114 24.10 -6.27 3.22
C SER A 114 23.89 -7.53 2.35
N LYS A 115 23.98 -8.73 2.92
CA LYS A 115 23.69 -10.01 2.23
C LYS A 115 22.25 -10.46 2.52
N LYS A 116 21.69 -11.38 1.71
CA LYS A 116 20.38 -11.98 1.98
C LYS A 116 20.42 -12.61 3.39
N PRO A 117 19.59 -12.15 4.34
CA PRO A 117 19.69 -12.59 5.71
C PRO A 117 19.10 -13.97 5.92
N THR A 118 19.65 -14.71 6.87
CA THR A 118 18.99 -15.90 7.43
C THR A 118 18.00 -15.49 8.51
N THR A 119 17.09 -16.37 8.91
CA THR A 119 16.13 -16.10 10.00
C THR A 119 16.83 -15.65 11.30
N LYS A 120 18.05 -16.13 11.57
CA LYS A 120 18.85 -15.76 12.75
C LYS A 120 19.44 -14.34 12.68
N ASP A 121 19.52 -13.74 11.49
CA ASP A 121 20.04 -12.39 11.30
C ASP A 121 18.96 -11.30 11.44
N LEU A 122 17.68 -11.68 11.58
CA LEU A 122 16.56 -10.75 11.59
C LEU A 122 16.35 -10.13 12.97
N THR A 123 16.30 -8.80 13.01
CA THR A 123 15.89 -8.01 14.17
C THR A 123 14.48 -7.49 13.96
N CYS A 124 13.59 -7.67 14.94
CA CYS A 124 12.25 -7.09 14.91
C CYS A 124 12.37 -5.56 15.00
N LEU A 125 11.83 -4.85 13.99
CA LEU A 125 11.72 -3.40 14.05
C LEU A 125 10.45 -2.97 14.78
N MET A 126 9.32 -3.59 14.43
CA MET A 126 8.03 -3.25 15.00
C MET A 126 6.99 -4.37 14.78
N ASN A 127 6.14 -4.60 15.77
CA ASN A 127 4.86 -5.29 15.55
C ASN A 127 3.82 -4.30 14.99
N LEU A 128 2.78 -4.82 14.32
CA LEU A 128 1.74 -3.99 13.70
C LEU A 128 0.42 -3.98 14.48
N HIS A 129 0.28 -4.87 15.46
CA HIS A 129 -0.89 -4.90 16.34
C HIS A 129 -1.08 -3.57 17.08
N SER A 130 -0.04 -3.11 17.78
CA SER A 130 -0.11 -1.89 18.59
C SER A 130 0.21 -0.61 17.80
N ASN A 131 0.83 -0.74 16.63
CA ASN A 131 1.33 0.40 15.87
C ASN A 131 0.44 0.75 14.67
N GLN A 132 0.53 2.01 14.26
CA GLN A 132 -0.11 2.55 13.07
C GLN A 132 0.91 2.90 12.01
N VAL A 133 0.45 2.88 10.76
CA VAL A 133 1.26 3.12 9.57
C VAL A 133 0.86 4.45 8.92
N TYR A 134 1.85 5.32 8.69
CA TYR A 134 1.65 6.66 8.15
C TYR A 134 2.55 6.90 6.95
N THR A 135 2.04 7.63 5.96
CA THR A 135 2.87 8.13 4.85
C THR A 135 3.67 9.36 5.31
N GLY A 136 4.95 9.39 5.00
CA GLY A 136 5.81 10.55 5.20
C GLY A 136 5.68 11.54 4.04
N VAL A 137 5.61 12.83 4.35
CA VAL A 137 5.50 13.91 3.36
C VAL A 137 6.56 14.97 3.62
N GLY A 138 7.29 15.38 2.58
CA GLY A 138 8.30 16.45 2.65
C GLY A 138 9.54 16.10 3.49
N TRP A 139 9.83 14.81 3.67
CA TRP A 139 10.92 14.35 4.54
C TRP A 139 12.31 14.51 3.94
N GLU A 140 12.43 14.73 2.64
CA GLU A 140 13.70 15.08 1.99
C GLU A 140 14.24 16.38 2.58
N LYS A 141 13.36 17.39 2.76
CA LYS A 141 13.72 18.66 3.40
C LYS A 141 13.90 18.50 4.91
N LYS A 142 12.94 17.84 5.59
CA LYS A 142 12.88 17.76 7.05
C LYS A 142 13.94 16.84 7.67
N TYR A 143 14.08 15.64 7.12
CA TYR A 143 14.87 14.53 7.66
C TYR A 143 15.98 14.05 6.71
N LYS A 144 16.16 14.69 5.55
CA LYS A 144 17.14 14.27 4.53
C LYS A 144 16.89 12.83 4.07
N SER A 145 15.63 12.45 3.90
CA SER A 145 15.29 11.13 3.34
C SER A 145 15.85 10.98 1.93
N PRO A 146 16.30 9.78 1.53
CA PRO A 146 16.84 9.53 0.19
C PRO A 146 15.83 9.75 -0.94
N SER A 147 14.53 9.59 -0.64
CA SER A 147 13.43 9.78 -1.58
C SER A 147 12.19 10.36 -0.85
N PRO A 148 11.12 10.76 -1.56
CA PRO A 148 9.86 11.16 -0.95
C PRO A 148 9.01 9.97 -0.49
N TRP A 149 9.39 8.73 -0.82
CA TRP A 149 8.61 7.52 -0.65
C TRP A 149 8.79 6.92 0.75
N CYS A 150 8.26 7.62 1.75
CA CYS A 150 8.53 7.34 3.15
C CYS A 150 7.32 6.79 3.92
N ILE A 151 7.57 5.91 4.88
CA ILE A 151 6.58 5.36 5.80
C ILE A 151 7.07 5.60 7.24
N SER A 152 6.18 6.04 8.13
CA SER A 152 6.38 6.04 9.58
C SER A 152 5.53 4.94 10.20
N ILE A 153 6.09 4.27 11.20
CA ILE A 153 5.39 3.30 12.03
C ILE A 153 5.51 3.79 13.48
N LYS A 154 4.39 3.93 14.19
CA LYS A 154 4.35 4.37 15.60
C LYS A 154 3.00 4.07 16.25
N LEU A 155 2.97 4.07 17.58
CA LEU A 155 1.71 4.06 18.34
C LEU A 155 0.85 5.30 18.02
N THR A 156 -0.48 5.14 18.01
CA THR A 156 -1.41 6.25 17.77
C THR A 156 -1.31 7.30 18.88
N ALA A 157 -1.24 6.87 20.14
CA ALA A 157 -1.12 7.73 21.32
C ALA A 157 0.19 8.54 21.36
N LEU A 158 1.22 8.12 20.61
CA LEU A 158 2.51 8.82 20.59
C LEU A 158 2.41 10.08 19.72
N GLN A 159 2.19 11.23 20.35
CA GLN A 159 2.12 12.54 19.69
C GLN A 159 3.48 13.29 19.69
N MET A 160 4.44 12.85 20.51
CA MET A 160 5.79 13.44 20.55
C MET A 160 6.55 13.18 19.23
N LYS A 161 6.91 14.26 18.54
CA LYS A 161 7.52 14.19 17.19
C LYS A 161 8.97 13.67 17.15
N ARG A 162 9.66 13.59 18.29
CA ARG A 162 11.06 13.14 18.41
C ARG A 162 11.18 12.01 19.42
N SER A 163 10.56 10.89 19.11
CA SER A 163 10.63 9.69 19.95
C SER A 163 11.38 8.58 19.22
N GLN A 164 12.24 7.86 19.95
CA GLN A 164 12.90 6.65 19.45
C GLN A 164 11.90 5.52 19.13
N PHE A 165 10.68 5.61 19.65
CA PHE A 165 9.58 4.68 19.37
C PHE A 165 8.87 4.97 18.04
N ILE A 166 9.27 6.00 17.31
CA ILE A 166 8.82 6.24 15.93
C ILE A 166 9.89 5.72 14.98
N LYS A 167 9.52 4.76 14.14
CA LYS A 167 10.41 4.25 13.10
C LYS A 167 10.05 4.84 11.76
N TYR A 168 11.07 5.24 11.00
CA TYR A 168 10.92 5.87 9.70
C TYR A 168 11.68 5.06 8.66
N ILE A 169 10.97 4.56 7.66
CA ILE A 169 11.54 3.81 6.54
C ILE A 169 11.28 4.56 5.23
N CYS A 170 12.14 4.33 4.24
CA CYS A 170 12.08 5.01 2.95
C CYS A 170 12.43 4.02 1.83
N ALA A 171 11.59 3.95 0.81
CA ALA A 171 11.81 3.15 -0.40
C ALA A 171 12.58 3.96 -1.45
N GLU A 172 13.20 3.28 -2.41
CA GLU A 172 13.91 3.94 -3.52
C GLU A 172 12.93 4.54 -4.54
N ASP A 173 11.85 3.82 -4.82
CA ASP A 173 10.86 4.17 -5.83
C ASP A 173 9.43 4.08 -5.31
N GLU A 174 8.51 4.66 -6.08
CA GLU A 174 7.09 4.75 -5.76
C GLU A 174 6.42 3.37 -5.65
N MET A 175 6.76 2.44 -6.55
CA MET A 175 6.10 1.15 -6.61
C MET A 175 6.46 0.31 -5.39
N THR A 176 7.75 0.27 -5.05
CA THR A 176 8.24 -0.37 -3.82
C THR A 176 7.50 0.20 -2.61
N PHE A 177 7.40 1.53 -2.49
CA PHE A 177 6.65 2.16 -1.41
C PHE A 177 5.17 1.76 -1.37
N LYS A 178 4.46 1.78 -2.50
CA LYS A 178 3.04 1.42 -2.56
C LYS A 178 2.83 -0.03 -2.13
N LYS A 179 3.69 -0.96 -2.59
CA LYS A 179 3.63 -2.38 -2.20
C LYS A 179 3.86 -2.55 -0.70
N TRP A 180 4.91 -1.95 -0.13
CA TRP A 180 5.16 -2.00 1.31
C TRP A 180 4.02 -1.38 2.12
N LEU A 181 3.47 -0.24 1.69
CA LEU A 181 2.36 0.42 2.38
C LEU A 181 1.11 -0.47 2.40
N VAL A 182 0.74 -1.07 1.27
CA VAL A 182 -0.38 -2.01 1.18
C VAL A 182 -0.14 -3.24 2.05
N ALA A 183 1.04 -3.86 1.95
CA ALA A 183 1.37 -5.05 2.72
C ALA A 183 1.32 -4.80 4.24
N LEU A 184 1.83 -3.66 4.70
CA LEU A 184 1.76 -3.24 6.10
C LEU A 184 0.31 -2.99 6.56
N ARG A 185 -0.55 -2.43 5.68
CA ARG A 185 -1.97 -2.25 5.97
C ARG A 185 -2.70 -3.58 6.09
N ILE A 186 -2.42 -4.55 5.21
CA ILE A 186 -3.00 -5.90 5.28
C ILE A 186 -2.51 -6.60 6.55
N ALA A 187 -1.21 -6.53 6.86
CA ALA A 187 -0.65 -7.14 8.06
C ALA A 187 -1.26 -6.58 9.35
N LYS A 188 -1.69 -5.31 9.34
CA LYS A 188 -2.34 -4.67 10.48
C LYS A 188 -3.82 -5.02 10.59
N ASN A 189 -4.57 -4.92 9.49
CA ASN A 189 -6.02 -4.87 9.51
C ASN A 189 -6.69 -6.14 8.95
N GLY A 190 -5.94 -7.03 8.31
CA GLY A 190 -6.44 -8.31 7.81
C GLY A 190 -7.70 -8.20 6.94
N ALA A 191 -8.69 -9.03 7.27
CA ALA A 191 -9.97 -9.15 6.57
C ALA A 191 -10.80 -7.86 6.56
N ASP A 192 -10.64 -6.99 7.56
CA ASP A 192 -11.39 -5.74 7.68
C ASP A 192 -11.20 -4.84 6.46
N LEU A 193 -10.05 -4.92 5.77
CA LEU A 193 -9.82 -4.13 4.55
C LEU A 193 -10.76 -4.51 3.41
N LEU A 194 -11.07 -5.80 3.24
CA LEU A 194 -12.03 -6.24 2.23
C LEU A 194 -13.45 -5.86 2.65
N GLN A 195 -13.81 -6.06 3.92
CA GLN A 195 -15.12 -5.67 4.45
C GLN A 195 -15.38 -4.17 4.27
N ASN A 196 -14.38 -3.33 4.55
CA ASN A 196 -14.47 -1.87 4.34
C ASN A 196 -14.77 -1.52 2.88
N TYR A 197 -14.11 -2.20 1.94
CA TYR A 197 -14.36 -1.98 0.51
C TYR A 197 -15.77 -2.39 0.10
N GLU A 198 -16.20 -3.59 0.50
CA GLU A 198 -17.53 -4.11 0.17
C GLU A 198 -18.64 -3.22 0.73
N GLN A 199 -18.48 -2.76 1.98
CA GLN A 199 -19.41 -1.82 2.60
C GLN A 199 -19.44 -0.47 1.87
N ALA A 200 -18.28 0.07 1.48
CA ALA A 200 -18.21 1.31 0.70
C ALA A 200 -18.89 1.16 -0.67
N CYS A 201 -18.74 0.01 -1.33
CA CYS A 201 -19.43 -0.33 -2.56
C CYS A 201 -20.95 -0.44 -2.36
N GLN A 202 -21.40 -1.05 -1.26
CA GLN A 202 -22.81 -1.17 -0.92
C GLN A 202 -23.47 0.20 -0.71
N ILE A 203 -22.87 1.03 0.15
CA ILE A 203 -23.36 2.41 0.42
C ILE A 203 -23.45 3.21 -0.88
N ARG A 204 -22.44 3.07 -1.76
CA ARG A 204 -22.44 3.71 -3.08
C ARG A 204 -23.63 3.24 -3.93
N ARG A 205 -23.92 1.94 -3.98
CA ARG A 205 -25.05 1.39 -4.73
C ARG A 205 -26.39 1.89 -4.20
N GLU A 206 -26.57 1.91 -2.88
CA GLU A 206 -27.82 2.38 -2.24
C GLU A 206 -28.05 3.87 -2.49
N THR A 207 -27.00 4.68 -2.33
CA THR A 207 -27.08 6.15 -2.52
C THR A 207 -27.41 6.49 -3.98
N LEU A 208 -26.81 5.79 -4.95
CA LEU A 208 -27.08 6.03 -6.37
C LEU A 208 -28.40 5.40 -6.83
N GLY A 209 -28.71 4.18 -6.38
CA GLY A 209 -29.94 3.46 -6.73
C GLY A 209 -31.21 4.09 -6.16
N SER A 210 -31.13 4.77 -5.01
CA SER A 210 -32.25 5.51 -4.43
C SER A 210 -32.63 6.76 -5.23
N THR A 211 -31.74 7.31 -6.07
CA THR A 211 -32.05 8.51 -6.88
C THR A 211 -32.91 8.19 -8.10
N THR A 212 -32.86 6.96 -8.61
CA THR A 212 -33.71 6.51 -9.73
C THR A 212 -35.14 6.13 -9.30
N SER A 213 -35.42 5.99 -8.01
CA SER A 213 -36.72 5.57 -7.49
C SER A 213 -37.65 6.73 -7.10
N MET A 214 -37.16 7.98 -7.09
CA MET A 214 -37.94 9.16 -6.65
C MET A 214 -38.61 9.93 -7.81
N SER A 215 -38.60 9.41 -9.04
CA SER A 215 -39.17 10.12 -10.22
C SER A 215 -40.47 9.51 -10.78
N ALA A 216 -41.11 8.56 -10.08
CA ALA A 216 -42.35 7.92 -10.55
C ALA A 216 -43.63 8.43 -9.84
N ALA A 217 -43.62 9.65 -9.30
CA ALA A 217 -44.84 10.36 -8.93
C ALA A 217 -45.13 11.46 -9.97
N SER A 218 -45.32 11.06 -11.23
CA SER A 218 -45.89 11.95 -12.24
C SER A 218 -47.40 11.91 -12.15
N SER A 219 -47.95 13.02 -11.67
CA SER A 219 -49.36 13.39 -11.69
C SER A 219 -49.99 13.08 -13.06
N SER A 220 -51.00 12.23 -13.06
CA SER A 220 -51.83 11.94 -14.23
C SER A 220 -53.17 12.67 -14.10
N THR A 221 -53.34 13.75 -14.85
CA THR A 221 -54.63 14.16 -15.42
C THR A 221 -54.40 14.80 -16.79
N ALA A 222 -54.84 14.09 -17.82
CA ALA A 222 -54.92 14.52 -19.22
C ALA A 222 -56.11 15.47 -19.46
N ILE A 223 -56.12 16.15 -20.62
CA ILE A 223 -57.26 16.57 -21.51
C ILE A 223 -56.64 17.56 -22.54
N SER A 224 -56.35 17.21 -23.81
CA SER A 224 -57.18 17.14 -25.04
C SER A 224 -57.02 18.34 -26.01
N ASP A 225 -56.22 18.15 -27.08
CA ASP A 225 -56.33 18.50 -28.53
C ASP A 225 -56.79 19.87 -29.14
N PRO A 226 -56.41 20.16 -30.43
CA PRO A 226 -56.16 21.49 -31.05
C PRO A 226 -57.26 21.95 -32.08
N PRO A 227 -57.16 23.02 -32.94
CA PRO A 227 -56.37 23.01 -34.22
C PRO A 227 -55.98 24.38 -34.92
N HIS A 228 -55.16 24.27 -35.99
CA HIS A 228 -55.10 25.04 -37.27
C HIS A 228 -54.78 26.57 -37.38
N ASN A 229 -53.69 26.96 -38.09
CA ASN A 229 -53.69 27.51 -39.48
C ASN A 229 -52.38 28.18 -39.99
N LEU A 230 -52.04 27.79 -41.22
CA LEU A 230 -51.32 28.39 -42.37
C LEU A 230 -50.51 29.72 -42.33
N HIS A 231 -49.44 29.67 -43.16
CA HIS A 231 -48.90 30.69 -44.11
C HIS A 231 -47.58 31.45 -43.80
N GLN A 232 -46.58 31.11 -44.64
CA GLN A 232 -45.77 31.99 -45.53
C GLN A 232 -44.36 32.52 -45.14
N ARG A 233 -43.46 32.31 -46.12
CA ARG A 233 -42.26 33.08 -46.57
C ARG A 233 -40.85 32.64 -46.13
N THR A 234 -40.04 32.44 -47.17
CA THR A 234 -38.57 32.24 -47.29
C THR A 234 -37.80 33.59 -47.22
N PRO A 235 -36.47 33.71 -47.47
CA PRO A 235 -35.31 32.77 -47.43
C PRO A 235 -34.06 33.33 -46.67
N SER A 236 -32.95 32.57 -46.70
CA SER A 236 -31.52 33.00 -46.55
C SER A 236 -31.01 33.13 -45.10
N VAL A 237 -29.78 32.77 -44.70
CA VAL A 237 -28.47 32.81 -45.37
C VAL A 237 -27.56 31.71 -44.77
N ALA A 238 -26.69 31.13 -45.58
CA ALA A 238 -25.60 30.24 -45.16
C ALA A 238 -24.40 31.04 -44.60
N SER A 239 -23.74 30.51 -43.57
CA SER A 239 -22.35 30.88 -43.26
C SER A 239 -21.60 29.72 -42.62
N SER A 240 -20.77 29.10 -43.44
CA SER A 240 -19.68 28.20 -43.07
C SER A 240 -18.52 29.01 -42.49
N ILE A 241 -17.90 28.59 -41.39
CA ILE A 241 -16.48 28.83 -41.14
C ILE A 241 -15.81 27.58 -40.56
N HIS A 242 -14.73 27.23 -41.26
CA HIS A 242 -13.79 26.12 -41.12
C HIS A 242 -12.85 26.33 -39.92
N LEU A 243 -12.51 25.26 -39.18
CA LEU A 243 -11.33 25.18 -38.31
C LEU A 243 -10.15 24.60 -39.11
N PRO A 244 -8.94 25.18 -39.07
CA PRO A 244 -7.76 24.54 -39.63
C PRO A 244 -7.07 23.65 -38.59
N ALA A 245 -6.79 22.41 -38.98
CA ALA A 245 -5.89 21.48 -38.32
C ALA A 245 -4.57 21.40 -39.10
N HIS A 246 -3.44 21.50 -38.41
CA HIS A 246 -2.07 21.27 -38.89
C HIS A 246 -1.21 21.15 -37.61
N LEU A 247 -0.33 20.16 -37.36
CA LEU A 247 0.54 19.38 -38.24
C LEU A 247 0.82 17.97 -37.65
N ILE A 248 0.83 16.97 -38.53
CA ILE A 248 1.57 15.71 -38.39
C ILE A 248 2.59 15.69 -39.53
N ASN A 249 3.87 15.39 -39.27
CA ASN A 249 4.79 14.93 -40.30
C ASN A 249 5.81 13.92 -39.76
N ASN A 250 6.19 12.99 -40.62
CA ASN A 250 6.90 11.73 -40.38
C ASN A 250 8.45 11.83 -40.42
N ASN A 251 9.08 10.85 -39.73
CA ASN A 251 10.45 10.25 -39.75
C ASN A 251 11.26 10.25 -41.08
N PRO A 252 12.55 9.78 -41.20
CA PRO A 252 13.36 8.91 -40.30
C PRO A 252 14.89 9.22 -40.18
N THR A 253 15.64 8.54 -39.27
CA THR A 253 17.01 7.96 -39.48
C THR A 253 17.62 7.34 -38.19
N ARG A 254 18.41 6.25 -38.34
CA ARG A 254 19.22 5.47 -37.36
C ARG A 254 20.54 5.08 -38.10
N PRO A 255 21.59 4.40 -37.54
CA PRO A 255 21.98 4.08 -36.15
C PRO A 255 23.51 4.23 -35.86
N LEU A 256 24.00 3.63 -34.74
CA LEU A 256 25.36 3.16 -34.32
C LEU A 256 25.81 3.79 -32.98
N SER A 257 26.38 3.13 -31.96
CA SER A 257 27.00 1.80 -31.78
C SER A 257 27.12 1.48 -30.26
N VAL A 258 27.09 0.21 -29.87
CA VAL A 258 27.45 -0.26 -28.51
C VAL A 258 28.52 -1.34 -28.66
N ASN A 259 29.71 -1.08 -28.09
CA ASN A 259 30.79 -2.05 -27.98
C ASN A 259 30.49 -3.03 -26.84
N VAL A 260 30.43 -4.32 -27.16
CA VAL A 260 30.51 -5.44 -26.20
C VAL A 260 31.91 -6.03 -26.34
N ARG A 261 32.66 -6.11 -25.23
CA ARG A 261 33.89 -6.91 -25.16
C ARG A 261 33.84 -7.83 -23.96
N ASN A 262 34.05 -9.10 -24.27
CA ASN A 262 34.24 -10.26 -23.40
C ASN A 262 35.21 -10.02 -22.23
N GLN A 263 34.95 -10.71 -21.11
CA GLN A 263 35.91 -11.66 -20.51
C GLN A 263 35.25 -12.50 -19.39
N SER A 264 35.41 -13.82 -19.50
CA SER A 264 35.42 -14.82 -18.41
C SER A 264 36.82 -15.47 -18.42
N PRO A 265 37.18 -16.43 -17.53
CA PRO A 265 36.61 -16.83 -16.25
C PRO A 265 37.67 -16.87 -15.11
N ALA A 266 37.26 -17.02 -13.86
CA ALA A 266 38.13 -17.48 -12.79
C ALA A 266 37.55 -18.74 -12.16
N THR A 267 38.31 -19.83 -12.35
CA THR A 267 38.26 -21.13 -11.72
C THR A 267 38.24 -21.06 -10.20
N PHE A 268 37.46 -21.91 -9.51
CA PHE A 268 37.92 -22.52 -8.27
C PHE A 268 37.31 -23.92 -8.06
N SER A 269 38.18 -24.76 -7.53
CA SER A 269 38.15 -26.21 -7.37
C SER A 269 37.17 -26.71 -6.32
N VAL A 270 36.70 -27.93 -6.57
CA VAL A 270 35.96 -28.77 -5.64
C VAL A 270 36.96 -29.45 -4.69
N ALA A 271 36.74 -29.32 -3.38
CA ALA A 271 37.32 -30.21 -2.39
C ALA A 271 36.21 -30.62 -1.41
N SER A 272 35.86 -31.89 -1.50
CA SER A 272 35.04 -32.66 -0.57
C SER A 272 35.83 -32.99 0.69
N SER A 273 35.23 -32.80 1.86
CA SER A 273 35.59 -33.56 3.05
C SER A 273 34.38 -33.73 3.95
N SER A 274 34.17 -34.98 4.31
CA SER A 274 33.12 -35.60 5.10
C SER A 274 33.38 -35.52 6.62
N GLN A 275 32.39 -36.00 7.39
CA GLN A 275 32.38 -36.31 8.85
C GLN A 275 31.99 -35.14 9.77
N ALA A 276 31.24 -35.33 10.86
CA ALA A 276 30.48 -36.44 11.42
C ALA A 276 29.45 -35.86 12.41
N TYR A 277 28.39 -36.62 12.72
CA TYR A 277 27.35 -36.28 13.69
C TYR A 277 27.76 -36.69 15.11
N GLU A 278 27.43 -35.86 16.10
CA GLU A 278 27.17 -36.27 17.50
C GLU A 278 26.03 -35.42 18.11
N PRO A 279 25.27 -35.94 19.11
CA PRO A 279 23.96 -35.45 19.48
C PRO A 279 24.00 -34.39 20.60
N VAL A 280 23.02 -33.47 20.60
CA VAL A 280 22.87 -32.43 21.62
C VAL A 280 21.84 -32.85 22.67
N SER A 281 22.27 -32.83 23.93
CA SER A 281 21.47 -33.05 25.13
C SER A 281 20.55 -31.87 25.45
N SER A 282 19.36 -32.22 25.96
CA SER A 282 18.28 -31.36 26.46
C SER A 282 18.69 -30.47 27.65
N ILE A 283 18.30 -29.19 27.62
CA ILE A 283 18.34 -28.31 28.80
C ILE A 283 16.96 -27.69 29.07
N ILE A 284 16.64 -27.79 30.36
CA ILE A 284 15.51 -27.38 31.19
C ILE A 284 15.11 -25.91 31.01
N ALA A 285 13.81 -25.64 31.05
CA ALA A 285 13.22 -24.30 31.09
C ALA A 285 13.17 -23.77 32.53
N GLU A 286 13.81 -22.62 32.79
CA GLU A 286 13.62 -21.84 34.02
C GLU A 286 12.77 -20.59 33.74
N LYS A 287 11.77 -20.39 34.59
CA LYS A 287 10.91 -19.19 34.68
C LYS A 287 11.75 -18.02 35.20
N ILE A 288 11.69 -16.87 34.51
CA ILE A 288 12.19 -15.60 35.04
C ILE A 288 10.98 -14.70 35.29
N ASP A 289 10.68 -14.48 36.58
CA ASP A 289 9.82 -13.39 37.05
C ASP A 289 10.60 -12.07 36.94
N VAL A 290 9.97 -11.05 36.34
CA VAL A 290 10.53 -9.70 36.26
C VAL A 290 9.73 -8.79 37.17
N GLN A 291 10.38 -8.40 38.27
CA GLN A 291 9.91 -7.43 39.26
C GLN A 291 10.19 -6.01 38.74
N TYR A 292 9.16 -5.15 38.70
CA TYR A 292 9.31 -3.73 38.33
C TYR A 292 9.70 -2.91 39.56
N ASP A 293 10.81 -2.18 39.44
CA ASP A 293 11.30 -1.25 40.46
C ASP A 293 10.78 0.17 40.14
N GLU A 294 9.97 0.72 41.05
CA GLU A 294 9.52 2.12 40.98
C GLU A 294 10.66 3.07 41.35
N GLN A 295 10.85 4.14 40.57
CA GLN A 295 11.78 5.22 40.90
C GLN A 295 11.00 6.53 41.16
N PRO A 296 11.48 7.37 42.09
CA PRO A 296 10.66 8.35 42.79
C PRO A 296 10.54 9.69 42.04
N THR A 297 9.35 10.28 42.07
CA THR A 297 9.11 11.67 41.68
C THR A 297 9.59 12.63 42.77
N GLY A 298 10.60 13.44 42.44
CA GLY A 298 11.03 14.59 43.24
C GLY A 298 10.58 15.90 42.59
N THR A 299 9.74 16.61 43.34
CA THR A 299 9.42 18.07 43.37
C THR A 299 9.39 18.88 42.08
#